data_AF-A0A7S1E9T7-F1
#
_entry.id   AF-A0A7S1E9T7-F1
#
_cell.length_a   1.000
_cell.length_b   1.000
_cell.length_c   1.000
_cell.angle_alpha   90.00
_cell.angle_beta   90.00
_cell.angle_gamma   90.00
#
_symmetry.space_group_name_H-M   'P 1'
#
loop_
_entity.id
_entity.type
_entity.pdbx_description
1 polymer ?
#
loop_
_entity_poly.entity_id
_entity_poly.type
_entity_poly.pdbx_seq_one_letter_code
_entity_poly.pdbx_strand_id
1 'polypeptide(L)'
;VRVREEVDVTVGSSPLSGVHDGRIAFVRVLGVSLSDEQVQASAGRVPGEASEGKCPAGSSGPYDGEAPCIACSPGSFAEQVGQVSCALCPIGSYAPAVGSVGCLSCPGGVQTPTKGAVGVWECTGEDPCASSETCGANSDCVRLGGQGFECACHAGF
;
A
#
# COMPACT_ATOMS: atom_id res chain seq x y z
N VAL A 1 -36.33 20.34 -24.61
CA VAL A 1 -35.68 19.68 -25.77
C VAL A 1 -34.20 19.59 -25.44
N ARG A 2 -33.66 18.39 -25.19
CA ARG A 2 -32.21 18.19 -25.01
C ARG A 2 -31.56 18.20 -26.40
N VAL A 3 -30.48 18.96 -26.55
CA VAL A 3 -29.49 18.74 -27.61
C VAL A 3 -28.16 18.48 -26.92
N ARG A 4 -27.60 17.30 -27.20
CA ARG A 4 -26.26 16.87 -26.77
C ARG A 4 -25.26 17.53 -27.74
N GLU A 5 -24.19 18.12 -27.22
CA GLU A 5 -22.95 18.32 -27.96
C GLU A 5 -21.91 17.36 -27.38
N GLU A 6 -21.24 16.62 -28.26
CA GLU A 6 -20.23 15.61 -27.97
C GLU A 6 -18.89 16.31 -27.69
N VAL A 7 -18.22 15.96 -26.59
CA VAL A 7 -16.85 16.42 -26.31
C VAL A 7 -15.91 15.24 -26.49
N ASP A 8 -15.17 15.27 -27.60
CA ASP A 8 -14.10 14.33 -27.92
C ASP A 8 -12.86 14.66 -27.08
N VAL A 9 -12.37 13.68 -26.30
CA VAL A 9 -11.17 13.84 -25.47
C VAL A 9 -10.00 13.17 -26.16
N THR A 10 -9.22 13.94 -26.92
CA THR A 10 -7.92 13.49 -27.42
C THR A 10 -6.90 13.48 -26.29
N VAL A 11 -6.49 12.29 -25.84
CA VAL A 11 -5.41 12.11 -24.86
C VAL A 11 -4.06 12.13 -25.60
N GLY A 12 -3.43 13.30 -25.65
CA GLY A 12 -2.05 13.45 -26.13
C GLY A 12 -1.05 13.05 -25.05
N SER A 13 -0.50 11.85 -25.14
CA SER A 13 0.66 11.42 -24.33
C SER A 13 1.94 11.71 -25.10
N SER A 14 2.90 12.43 -24.51
CA SER A 14 4.31 12.47 -24.95
C SER A 14 5.24 13.15 -23.94
N PRO A 15 6.54 12.81 -23.92
CA PRO A 15 7.26 12.43 -22.70
C PRO A 15 8.21 13.50 -22.15
N LEU A 16 8.52 13.31 -20.87
CA LEU A 16 9.59 13.93 -20.11
C LEU A 16 10.94 13.75 -20.82
N SER A 17 11.66 14.85 -21.08
CA SER A 17 13.12 14.80 -21.19
C SER A 17 13.73 16.17 -20.91
N GLY A 18 14.74 16.19 -20.04
CA GLY A 18 15.72 17.28 -19.96
C GLY A 18 15.57 18.23 -18.78
N VAL A 19 16.04 17.80 -17.60
CA VAL A 19 16.53 18.72 -16.56
C VAL A 19 17.86 19.28 -17.03
N HIS A 20 17.91 20.59 -17.30
CA HIS A 20 19.15 21.36 -17.19
C HIS A 20 18.84 22.74 -16.60
N ASP A 21 19.60 23.07 -15.55
CA ASP A 21 19.85 24.40 -15.02
C ASP A 21 18.77 25.07 -14.13
N GLY A 22 18.84 24.74 -12.83
CA GLY A 22 19.10 25.75 -11.81
C GLY A 22 18.10 26.89 -11.58
N ARG A 23 16.85 26.79 -12.03
CA ARG A 23 15.80 27.78 -11.73
C ARG A 23 14.54 27.08 -11.22
N ILE A 24 14.24 27.25 -9.94
CA ILE A 24 12.91 26.91 -9.41
C ILE A 24 11.92 27.92 -10.01
N ALA A 25 11.27 27.53 -11.10
CA ALA A 25 10.09 28.22 -11.59
C ALA A 25 8.95 27.87 -10.64
N PHE A 26 8.62 28.81 -9.74
CA PHE A 26 7.36 28.74 -9.01
C PHE A 26 6.24 28.84 -10.04
N VAL A 27 5.66 27.70 -10.42
CA VAL A 27 4.42 27.66 -11.18
C VAL A 27 3.36 28.28 -10.27
N ARG A 28 3.01 29.54 -10.54
CA ARG A 28 1.81 30.15 -9.96
C ARG A 28 0.63 29.39 -10.51
N VAL A 29 0.11 28.47 -9.71
CA VAL A 29 -1.23 27.93 -9.90
C VAL A 29 -2.19 29.09 -9.67
N LEU A 30 -2.65 29.74 -10.75
CA LEU A 30 -3.71 30.72 -10.68
C LEU A 30 -4.99 29.98 -10.27
N GLY A 31 -5.31 30.07 -8.98
CA GLY A 31 -6.63 29.76 -8.42
C GLY A 31 -7.20 28.42 -8.86
N VAL A 32 -6.64 27.31 -8.38
CA VAL A 32 -7.50 26.14 -8.18
C VAL A 32 -8.33 26.50 -6.95
N SER A 33 -9.55 26.95 -7.20
CA SER A 33 -10.64 26.85 -6.25
C SER A 33 -10.83 25.35 -6.01
N LEU A 34 -9.98 24.75 -5.17
CA LEU A 34 -10.25 23.45 -4.60
C LEU A 34 -11.47 23.72 -3.72
N SER A 35 -12.67 23.50 -4.26
CA SER A 35 -13.79 23.15 -3.40
C SER A 35 -13.30 22.01 -2.52
N ASP A 36 -13.74 22.02 -1.28
CA ASP A 36 -13.41 21.14 -0.14
C ASP A 36 -13.58 19.62 -0.42
N GLU A 37 -13.67 19.20 -1.69
CA GLU A 37 -13.95 17.87 -2.20
C GLU A 37 -12.77 17.17 -2.90
N GLN A 38 -11.58 17.79 -3.03
CA GLN A 38 -10.40 17.10 -3.61
C GLN A 38 -9.29 16.85 -2.58
N VAL A 39 -9.67 16.68 -1.30
CA VAL A 39 -8.91 15.91 -0.30
C VAL A 39 -9.59 14.54 -0.14
N GLN A 40 -9.82 13.85 -1.25
CA GLN A 40 -10.29 12.48 -1.20
C GLN A 40 -9.09 11.59 -1.48
N ALA A 41 -8.57 10.95 -0.43
CA ALA A 41 -7.88 9.69 -0.55
C ALA A 41 -8.85 8.74 -1.27
N SER A 42 -8.77 8.69 -2.60
CA SER A 42 -9.75 8.02 -3.43
C SER A 42 -9.53 6.53 -3.27
N ALA A 43 -10.32 5.92 -2.38
CA ALA A 43 -10.59 4.49 -2.47
C ALA A 43 -11.13 4.25 -3.88
N GLY A 44 -10.28 3.71 -4.76
CA GLY A 44 -10.61 3.52 -6.17
C GLY A 44 -11.85 2.65 -6.28
N ARG A 45 -12.92 3.15 -6.88
CA ARG A 45 -14.06 2.29 -7.20
C ARG A 45 -13.63 1.40 -8.35
N VAL A 46 -13.75 0.09 -8.15
CA VAL A 46 -13.54 -0.88 -9.22
C VAL A 46 -14.88 -1.49 -9.62
N PRO A 47 -15.14 -1.70 -10.92
CA PRO A 47 -16.28 -2.49 -11.34
C PRO A 47 -16.13 -3.91 -10.78
N GLY A 48 -17.18 -4.44 -10.16
CA GLY A 48 -17.19 -5.85 -9.75
C GLY A 48 -16.97 -6.74 -10.96
N GLU A 49 -16.14 -7.78 -10.85
CA GLU A 49 -15.99 -8.74 -11.94
C GLU A 49 -17.30 -9.53 -12.10
N ALA A 50 -17.80 -9.53 -13.34
CA ALA A 50 -19.20 -9.76 -13.69
C ALA A 50 -19.64 -11.23 -13.71
N SER A 51 -19.13 -12.09 -12.81
CA SER A 51 -19.55 -13.50 -12.77
C SER A 51 -20.35 -13.93 -11.54
N GLU A 52 -20.43 -13.14 -10.46
CA GLU A 52 -21.24 -13.52 -9.27
C GLU A 52 -21.48 -12.36 -8.27
N GLY A 53 -21.49 -11.09 -8.68
CA GLY A 53 -21.67 -9.96 -7.75
C GLY A 53 -20.56 -9.79 -6.69
N LYS A 54 -19.49 -10.57 -6.79
CA LYS A 54 -18.35 -10.57 -5.87
C LYS A 54 -17.30 -9.56 -6.30
N CYS A 55 -16.74 -8.85 -5.32
CA CYS A 55 -15.61 -7.95 -5.57
C CYS A 55 -14.31 -8.71 -5.85
N PRO A 56 -13.47 -8.25 -6.80
CA PRO A 56 -12.17 -8.84 -7.02
C PRO A 56 -11.27 -8.66 -5.79
N ALA A 57 -10.23 -9.48 -5.68
CA ALA A 57 -9.20 -9.31 -4.65
C ALA A 57 -8.63 -7.88 -4.69
N GLY A 58 -8.27 -7.36 -3.52
CA GLY A 58 -7.87 -5.97 -3.33
C GLY A 58 -9.04 -5.00 -3.18
N SER A 59 -10.28 -5.47 -3.31
CA SER A 59 -11.47 -4.63 -3.13
C SER A 59 -12.52 -5.31 -2.27
N SER A 60 -13.34 -4.50 -1.61
CA SER A 60 -14.44 -4.96 -0.77
C SER A 60 -15.78 -4.36 -1.19
N GLY A 61 -16.85 -5.13 -1.00
CA GLY A 61 -18.21 -4.68 -1.29
C GLY A 61 -19.25 -5.75 -1.03
N PRO A 62 -20.53 -5.40 -1.14
CA PRO A 62 -21.63 -6.34 -0.90
C PRO A 62 -21.67 -7.45 -1.97
N TYR A 63 -22.10 -8.64 -1.56
CA TYR A 63 -22.17 -9.83 -2.42
C TYR A 63 -23.27 -9.77 -3.49
N ASP A 64 -24.27 -8.91 -3.29
CA ASP A 64 -25.43 -8.73 -4.17
C ASP A 64 -25.13 -7.83 -5.39
N GLY A 65 -23.94 -7.21 -5.44
CA GLY A 65 -23.55 -6.31 -6.53
C GLY A 65 -24.36 -5.01 -6.58
N GLU A 66 -25.13 -4.68 -5.54
CA GLU A 66 -25.96 -3.47 -5.48
C GLU A 66 -25.12 -2.21 -5.28
N ALA A 67 -23.92 -2.34 -4.72
CA ALA A 67 -22.94 -1.27 -4.61
C ALA A 67 -21.65 -1.60 -5.38
N PRO A 68 -20.96 -0.58 -5.94
CA PRO A 68 -19.66 -0.77 -6.56
C PRO A 68 -18.63 -1.23 -5.53
N CYS A 69 -17.68 -2.05 -5.98
CA CYS A 69 -16.58 -2.49 -5.15
C CYS A 69 -15.63 -1.32 -4.84
N ILE A 70 -15.18 -1.27 -3.59
CA ILE A 70 -14.31 -0.22 -3.07
C ILE A 70 -12.93 -0.84 -2.86
N ALA A 71 -11.91 -0.31 -3.54
CA ALA A 71 -10.54 -0.74 -3.33
C ALA A 71 -10.12 -0.51 -1.88
N CYS A 72 -9.36 -1.46 -1.33
CA CYS A 72 -8.84 -1.36 0.02
C CYS A 72 -7.92 -0.15 0.17
N SER A 73 -8.18 0.67 1.17
CA SER A 73 -7.29 1.78 1.52
C SER A 73 -5.91 1.27 1.94
N PRO A 74 -4.85 2.10 1.83
CA PRO A 74 -3.53 1.75 2.35
C PRO A 74 -3.63 1.29 3.81
N GLY A 75 -2.78 0.34 4.19
CA GLY A 75 -2.84 -0.35 5.48
C GLY A 75 -3.88 -1.46 5.55
N SER A 76 -4.66 -1.65 4.49
CA SER A 76 -5.72 -2.65 4.42
C SER A 76 -5.54 -3.51 3.17
N PHE A 77 -6.03 -4.74 3.22
CA PHE A 77 -5.98 -5.66 2.10
C PHE A 77 -7.25 -6.50 1.99
N ALA A 78 -7.50 -7.03 0.79
CA ALA A 78 -8.50 -8.06 0.56
C ALA A 78 -7.86 -9.20 -0.26
N GLU A 79 -7.61 -10.33 0.38
CA GLU A 79 -6.96 -11.48 -0.27
C GLU A 79 -7.95 -12.26 -1.15
N GLN A 80 -9.21 -12.34 -0.72
CA GLN A 80 -10.20 -13.20 -1.34
C GLN A 80 -11.19 -12.42 -2.20
N VAL A 81 -11.63 -13.06 -3.29
CA VAL A 81 -12.74 -12.56 -4.11
C VAL A 81 -14.03 -12.61 -3.29
N GLY A 82 -14.80 -11.53 -3.32
CA GLY A 82 -16.03 -11.36 -2.57
C GLY A 82 -15.80 -10.97 -1.12
N GLN A 83 -14.70 -10.30 -0.78
CA GLN A 83 -14.54 -9.83 0.59
C GLN A 83 -15.52 -8.68 0.89
N VAL A 84 -16.29 -8.78 1.97
CA VAL A 84 -17.24 -7.71 2.35
C VAL A 84 -16.52 -6.51 2.93
N SER A 85 -15.35 -6.74 3.54
CA SER A 85 -14.53 -5.72 4.20
C SER A 85 -13.06 -6.00 4.00
N CYS A 86 -12.28 -4.93 3.84
CA CYS A 86 -10.83 -5.02 3.84
C CYS A 86 -10.31 -5.34 5.25
N ALA A 87 -9.42 -6.32 5.35
CA ALA A 87 -8.70 -6.63 6.57
C ALA A 87 -7.54 -5.66 6.77
N LEU A 88 -7.32 -5.21 8.00
CA LEU A 88 -6.13 -4.42 8.32
C LEU A 88 -4.88 -5.30 8.26
N CYS A 89 -3.76 -4.74 7.81
CA CYS A 89 -2.49 -5.42 7.89
C CYS A 89 -2.15 -5.77 9.35
N PRO A 90 -1.73 -7.02 9.62
CA PRO A 90 -1.34 -7.42 10.96
C PRO A 90 -0.08 -6.68 11.40
N ILE A 91 0.18 -6.73 12.71
CA ILE A 91 1.44 -6.25 13.30
C ILE A 91 2.60 -6.94 12.58
N GLY A 92 3.62 -6.15 12.22
CA GLY A 92 4.79 -6.62 11.48
C GLY A 92 4.61 -6.65 9.97
N SER A 93 3.52 -6.09 9.44
CA SER A 93 3.30 -5.96 8.01
C SER A 93 2.61 -4.64 7.65
N TYR A 94 2.77 -4.19 6.41
CA TYR A 94 2.23 -2.93 5.90
C TYR A 94 1.70 -3.07 4.47
N ALA A 95 0.76 -2.22 4.08
CA ALA A 95 0.22 -2.16 2.72
C ALA A 95 0.29 -0.72 2.18
N PRO A 96 1.24 -0.38 1.31
CA PRO A 96 1.44 1.00 0.85
C PRO A 96 0.49 1.42 -0.26
N ALA A 97 -0.03 0.46 -1.03
CA ALA A 97 -0.86 0.74 -2.18
C ALA A 97 -2.34 0.59 -1.86
N VAL A 98 -3.15 1.43 -2.50
CA VAL A 98 -4.60 1.21 -2.61
C VAL A 98 -4.83 -0.08 -3.40
N GLY A 99 -5.84 -0.86 -3.01
CA GLY A 99 -6.18 -2.09 -3.70
C GLY A 99 -5.27 -3.26 -3.37
N SER A 100 -4.57 -3.22 -2.23
CA SER A 100 -3.63 -4.28 -1.85
C SER A 100 -4.36 -5.62 -1.66
N VAL A 101 -3.83 -6.68 -2.27
CA VAL A 101 -4.34 -8.06 -2.11
C VAL A 101 -3.73 -8.78 -0.90
N GLY A 102 -2.68 -8.21 -0.33
CA GLY A 102 -1.96 -8.74 0.82
C GLY A 102 -1.07 -7.67 1.44
N CYS A 103 -0.44 -8.01 2.55
CA CYS A 103 0.48 -7.11 3.26
C CYS A 103 1.94 -7.52 3.03
N LEU A 104 2.80 -6.52 2.92
CA LEU A 104 4.24 -6.68 2.87
C LEU A 104 4.78 -6.82 4.29
N SER A 105 5.59 -7.84 4.54
CA SER A 105 6.25 -7.98 5.85
C SER A 105 7.32 -6.91 6.05
N CYS A 106 7.46 -6.45 7.29
CA CYS A 106 8.53 -5.55 7.66
C CYS A 106 9.91 -6.22 7.48
N PRO A 107 10.90 -5.52 6.91
CA PRO A 107 12.25 -6.04 6.75
C PRO A 107 12.98 -6.14 8.09
N GLY A 108 14.06 -6.94 8.17
CA GLY A 108 14.98 -6.89 9.32
C GLY A 108 14.41 -7.41 10.65
N GLY A 109 13.28 -8.13 10.64
CA GLY A 109 12.66 -8.61 11.88
C GLY A 109 12.04 -7.51 12.75
N VAL A 110 11.97 -6.27 12.25
CA VAL A 110 11.24 -5.17 12.90
C VAL A 110 9.74 -5.33 12.68
N GLN A 111 8.92 -4.66 13.49
CA GLN A 111 7.47 -4.81 13.42
C GLN A 111 6.76 -3.46 13.38
N THR A 112 5.51 -3.43 12.91
CA THR A 112 4.69 -2.22 13.07
C THR A 112 4.10 -2.20 14.48
N PRO A 113 4.04 -1.05 15.16
CA PRO A 113 3.53 -0.98 16.54
C PRO A 113 2.02 -1.27 16.60
N THR A 114 1.33 -1.03 15.48
CA THR A 114 -0.11 -1.18 15.34
C THR A 114 -0.47 -1.90 14.05
N LYS A 115 -1.68 -2.47 14.01
CA LYS A 115 -2.30 -2.96 12.76
C LYS A 115 -2.59 -1.78 11.83
N GLY A 116 -2.66 -2.06 10.53
CA GLY A 116 -3.06 -1.06 9.54
C GLY A 116 -1.93 -0.17 9.04
N ALA A 117 -0.68 -0.59 9.19
CA ALA A 117 0.47 0.21 8.75
C ALA A 117 0.46 0.41 7.24
N VAL A 118 0.69 1.64 6.81
CA VAL A 118 0.67 2.05 5.40
C VAL A 118 2.07 2.10 4.81
N GLY A 119 3.13 2.01 5.60
CA GLY A 119 4.48 2.11 5.07
C GLY A 119 5.55 1.41 5.88
N VAL A 120 6.67 1.15 5.20
CA VAL A 120 7.88 0.58 5.82
C VAL A 120 8.45 1.48 6.91
N TRP A 121 8.17 2.79 6.87
CA TRP A 121 8.60 3.74 7.90
C TRP A 121 7.89 3.54 9.24
N GLU A 122 6.76 2.83 9.26
CA GLU A 122 6.08 2.43 10.51
C GLU A 122 6.66 1.13 11.10
N CYS A 123 7.49 0.41 10.34
CA CYS A 123 8.24 -0.72 10.86
C CYS A 123 9.28 -0.18 11.85
N THR A 124 8.97 -0.28 13.13
CA THR A 124 9.78 0.21 14.23
C THR A 124 10.07 -0.94 15.20
N GLY A 125 11.30 -0.96 15.69
CA GLY A 125 11.78 -2.05 16.52
C GLY A 125 13.29 -2.08 16.41
N GLU A 126 13.96 -2.44 17.49
CA GLU A 126 15.36 -2.82 17.39
C GLU A 126 15.43 -4.08 16.55
N ASP A 127 16.14 -3.99 15.43
CA ASP A 127 16.47 -5.17 14.64
C ASP A 127 17.21 -6.12 15.60
N PRO A 128 16.67 -7.33 15.83
CA PRO A 128 17.24 -8.23 16.83
C PRO A 128 18.67 -8.65 16.47
N CYS A 129 19.08 -8.57 15.20
CA CYS A 129 20.47 -8.78 14.81
C CYS A 129 21.32 -7.50 14.78
N ALA A 130 20.74 -6.31 15.02
CA ALA A 130 21.49 -5.06 15.16
C ALA A 130 22.04 -4.87 16.58
N SER A 131 21.39 -5.41 17.60
CA SER A 131 21.96 -5.50 18.95
C SER A 131 22.86 -6.72 19.06
N SER A 132 24.16 -6.49 19.28
CA SER A 132 25.17 -7.54 19.51
C SER A 132 24.92 -8.37 20.79
N GLU A 133 23.93 -7.99 21.60
CA GLU A 133 23.53 -8.67 22.83
C GLU A 133 22.50 -9.78 22.61
N THR A 134 21.89 -9.83 21.42
CA THR A 134 20.80 -10.78 21.13
C THR A 134 21.28 -12.22 20.97
N CYS A 135 22.48 -12.39 20.41
CA CYS A 135 23.14 -13.68 20.27
C CYS A 135 24.41 -13.68 21.13
N GLY A 136 24.73 -14.81 21.75
CA GLY A 136 25.91 -14.92 22.61
C GLY A 136 27.22 -14.73 21.82
N ALA A 137 28.32 -14.45 22.54
CA ALA A 137 29.64 -14.44 21.93
C ALA A 137 29.90 -15.79 21.22
N ASN A 138 30.38 -15.73 19.97
CA ASN A 138 30.60 -16.88 19.06
C ASN A 138 29.35 -17.44 18.34
N SER A 139 28.31 -16.62 18.18
CA SER A 139 27.19 -16.96 17.30
C SER A 139 26.85 -15.82 16.32
N ASP A 140 26.60 -16.19 15.06
CA ASP A 140 26.13 -15.30 14.02
C ASP A 140 24.61 -15.15 14.09
N CYS A 141 24.11 -13.92 14.07
CA CYS A 141 22.66 -13.68 14.00
C CYS A 141 22.17 -13.81 12.55
N VAL A 142 21.37 -14.83 12.28
CA VAL A 142 20.79 -15.13 10.97
C VAL A 142 19.34 -14.64 10.96
N ARG A 143 19.00 -13.74 10.02
CA ARG A 143 17.62 -13.26 9.85
C ARG A 143 16.79 -14.32 9.13
N LEU A 144 15.67 -14.74 9.75
CA LEU A 144 14.72 -15.65 9.13
C LEU A 144 13.65 -14.84 8.38
N GLY A 145 13.36 -15.22 7.13
CA GLY A 145 12.38 -14.55 6.27
C GLY A 145 10.95 -14.78 6.75
N GLY A 146 10.51 -14.02 7.75
CA GLY A 146 9.12 -14.00 8.21
C GLY A 146 8.97 -14.05 9.72
N GLN A 147 9.39 -12.97 10.40
CA GLN A 147 9.22 -12.68 11.83
C GLN A 147 10.08 -13.46 12.84
N GLY A 148 11.37 -13.66 12.53
CA GLY A 148 12.33 -14.19 13.50
C GLY A 148 13.81 -14.01 13.14
N PHE A 149 14.66 -14.38 14.08
CA PHE A 149 16.10 -14.51 13.92
C PHE A 149 16.55 -15.81 14.59
N GLU A 150 17.66 -16.38 14.14
CA GLU A 150 18.28 -17.56 14.73
C GLU A 150 19.76 -17.27 14.98
N CYS A 151 20.29 -17.70 16.13
CA CYS A 151 21.70 -17.59 16.44
C CYS A 151 22.41 -18.86 15.97
N ALA A 152 23.20 -18.75 14.91
CA ALA A 152 24.01 -19.85 14.40
C ALA A 152 25.37 -19.87 15.12
N CYS A 153 25.62 -20.89 15.95
CA CYS A 153 26.92 -21.05 16.60
C CYS A 153 28.03 -21.34 15.58
N HIS A 154 29.21 -20.73 15.77
CA HIS A 154 30.38 -21.15 15.02
C HIS A 154 30.81 -22.58 15.42
N ALA A 155 31.35 -23.33 14.46
CA ALA A 155 31.84 -24.68 14.71
C ALA A 155 32.96 -24.69 15.78
N GLY A 156 32.78 -25.49 16.83
CA GLY A 156 33.77 -25.67 17.90
C GLY A 156 33.47 -24.93 19.22
N PHE A 157 32.32 -24.27 19.32
CA PHE A 157 31.76 -23.71 20.56
C PHE A 157 30.41 -24.36 20.90
#